data_AF-A0A7K3G204-F1
#
_entry.id   AF-A0A7K3G204-F1
#
_cell.length_a   1.000
_cell.length_b   1.000
_cell.length_c   1.000
_cell.angle_alpha   90.00
_cell.angle_beta   90.00
_cell.angle_gamma   90.00
#
_symmetry.space_group_name_H-M   'P 1'
#
loop_
_entity.id
_entity.type
_entity.pdbx_description
1 polymer ?
#
loop_
_entity_poly.entity_id
_entity_poly.type
_entity_poly.pdbx_seq_one_letter_code
_entity_poly.pdbx_strand_id
1 'polypeptide(L)'
;LFHKYQTAPNGGWSDWEPTGGGPADSRVEMEKAKDGRLEVFAINGNTFQHQYQTAPSGGWSGWEDFGGGGKDVTVDHNADGRLEVFASGPVGIFHKYQTSTTSWSGWEPTGGPADAQLSSERTPDGRVEVFAINGSTAAHIWQTGVNAPYGQWETFGTGGTEVVAATNADGRIEVFGTSHAGVYHKWQTGFASWSDWAWVNNTAGPALD
;
A
#
# COMPACT_ATOMS: atom_id res chain seq x y z
N LEU A 1 -6.07 16.63 -7.96
CA LEU A 1 -6.86 15.43 -7.63
C LEU A 1 -8.35 15.77 -7.64
N PHE A 2 -9.20 14.85 -8.09
CA PHE A 2 -10.67 14.98 -8.08
C PHE A 2 -11.27 13.76 -7.38
N HIS A 3 -12.43 13.93 -6.77
CA HIS A 3 -13.19 12.83 -6.16
C HIS A 3 -14.67 12.91 -6.54
N LYS A 4 -15.36 11.78 -6.38
CA LYS A 4 -16.82 11.69 -6.41
C LYS A 4 -17.26 10.59 -5.46
N TYR A 5 -18.48 10.68 -4.94
CA TYR A 5 -18.98 9.76 -3.92
C TYR A 5 -20.43 9.37 -4.23
N GLN A 6 -20.88 8.24 -3.67
CA GLN A 6 -22.29 7.87 -3.72
C GLN A 6 -23.10 8.76 -2.78
N THR A 7 -24.24 9.27 -3.23
CA THR A 7 -25.10 10.16 -2.42
C THR A 7 -25.97 9.41 -1.41
N ALA A 8 -26.06 8.09 -1.55
CA ALA A 8 -26.65 7.15 -0.60
C ALA A 8 -26.03 5.76 -0.84
N PRO A 9 -26.03 4.83 0.14
CA PRO A 9 -25.56 3.47 -0.07
C PRO A 9 -26.26 2.82 -1.27
N ASN A 10 -25.47 2.35 -2.25
CA ASN A 10 -25.96 1.77 -3.51
C ASN A 10 -26.82 2.73 -4.37
N GLY A 11 -26.68 4.04 -4.16
CA GLY A 11 -27.41 5.09 -4.88
C GLY A 11 -26.66 5.66 -6.08
N GLY A 12 -27.13 6.84 -6.51
CA GLY A 12 -26.45 7.64 -7.53
C GLY A 12 -25.13 8.23 -7.04
N TRP A 13 -24.37 8.79 -7.97
CA TRP A 13 -23.10 9.46 -7.69
C TRP A 13 -23.25 10.98 -7.71
N SER A 14 -22.43 11.67 -6.92
CA SER A 14 -22.18 13.10 -7.07
C SER A 14 -21.54 13.42 -8.43
N ASP A 15 -21.53 14.70 -8.78
CA ASP A 15 -20.59 15.22 -9.78
C ASP A 15 -19.15 15.08 -9.28
N TRP A 16 -18.19 15.20 -10.19
CA TRP A 16 -16.77 15.26 -9.83
C TRP A 16 -16.46 16.59 -9.14
N GLU A 17 -15.80 16.53 -8.00
CA GLU A 17 -15.41 17.67 -7.19
C GLU A 17 -13.88 17.75 -7.08
N PRO A 18 -13.26 18.94 -7.20
CA PRO A 18 -11.82 19.10 -7.00
C PRO A 18 -11.48 19.02 -5.52
N THR A 19 -10.37 18.38 -5.15
CA THR A 19 -9.88 18.40 -3.76
C THR A 19 -8.97 19.62 -3.48
N GLY A 20 -9.22 20.74 -4.17
CA GLY A 20 -8.41 21.96 -4.02
C GLY A 20 -6.99 21.88 -4.60
N GLY A 21 -6.70 20.89 -5.46
CA GLY A 21 -5.40 20.74 -6.12
C GLY A 21 -4.74 19.40 -5.80
N GLY A 22 -3.46 19.42 -5.47
CA GLY A 22 -2.61 18.25 -5.21
C GLY A 22 -1.46 18.13 -6.22
N PRO A 23 -0.37 17.44 -5.86
CA PRO A 23 0.78 17.30 -6.74
C PRO A 23 0.38 16.61 -8.05
N ALA A 24 0.85 17.15 -9.18
CA ALA A 24 0.60 16.59 -10.51
C ALA A 24 1.40 15.29 -10.71
N ASP A 25 0.92 14.45 -11.63
CA ASP A 25 1.58 13.18 -12.00
C ASP A 25 1.83 12.24 -10.81
N SER A 26 0.99 12.34 -9.79
CA SER A 26 1.10 11.55 -8.57
C SER A 26 0.41 10.20 -8.68
N ARG A 27 1.01 9.21 -8.04
CA ARG A 27 0.30 8.05 -7.51
C ARG A 27 -0.47 8.45 -6.27
N VAL A 28 -1.63 7.85 -6.09
CA VAL A 28 -2.58 8.24 -5.05
C VAL A 28 -3.04 7.01 -4.31
N GLU A 29 -2.96 7.08 -2.99
CA GLU A 29 -3.56 6.12 -2.08
C GLU A 29 -4.48 6.84 -1.09
N MET A 30 -5.43 6.11 -0.51
CA MET A 30 -6.36 6.66 0.47
C MET A 30 -6.75 5.59 1.46
N GLU A 31 -6.83 5.97 2.73
CA GLU A 31 -7.41 5.09 3.75
C GLU A 31 -8.27 5.88 4.74
N LYS A 32 -9.17 5.18 5.42
CA LYS A 32 -9.99 5.74 6.49
C LYS A 32 -9.24 5.66 7.82
N ALA A 33 -8.98 6.80 8.43
CA ALA A 33 -8.43 6.88 9.78
C ALA A 33 -9.41 6.30 10.81
N LYS A 34 -8.89 5.95 11.99
CA LYS A 34 -9.66 5.35 13.10
C LYS A 34 -10.89 6.16 13.53
N ASP A 35 -10.84 7.48 13.39
CA ASP A 35 -11.93 8.39 13.74
C ASP A 35 -13.00 8.54 12.64
N GLY A 36 -12.85 7.82 11.52
CA GLY A 36 -13.80 7.79 10.41
C GLY A 36 -13.55 8.82 9.32
N ARG A 37 -12.51 9.65 9.43
CA ARG A 37 -12.10 10.60 8.40
C ARG A 37 -11.30 9.87 7.31
N LEU A 38 -11.50 10.26 6.05
CA LEU A 38 -10.64 9.82 4.95
C LEU A 38 -9.35 10.65 4.93
N GLU A 39 -8.23 10.01 4.62
CA GLU A 39 -6.93 10.64 4.39
C GLU A 39 -6.35 10.12 3.08
N VAL A 40 -5.86 11.04 2.26
CA VAL A 40 -5.37 10.81 0.90
C VAL A 40 -3.89 11.17 0.85
N PHE A 41 -3.11 10.30 0.24
CA PHE A 41 -1.66 10.40 0.07
C PHE A 41 -1.35 10.52 -1.42
N ALA A 42 -0.56 11.51 -1.82
CA ALA A 42 -0.20 11.73 -3.22
C ALA A 42 1.30 11.91 -3.36
N ILE A 43 1.94 10.98 -4.09
CA ILE A 43 3.39 10.92 -4.27
C ILE A 43 3.75 10.96 -5.76
N ASN A 44 4.75 11.76 -6.12
CA ASN A 44 5.44 11.70 -7.41
C ASN A 44 6.95 11.74 -7.18
N GLY A 45 7.75 11.75 -8.25
CA GLY A 45 9.22 11.72 -8.13
C GLY A 45 9.86 12.86 -7.33
N ASN A 46 9.15 13.97 -7.08
CA ASN A 46 9.68 15.16 -6.41
C ASN A 46 8.96 15.52 -5.10
N THR A 47 7.71 15.10 -4.93
CA THR A 47 6.85 15.59 -3.85
C THR A 47 5.97 14.48 -3.30
N PHE A 48 5.82 14.45 -1.98
CA PHE A 48 4.79 13.67 -1.30
C PHE A 48 3.96 14.63 -0.43
N GLN A 49 2.67 14.77 -0.76
CA GLN A 49 1.71 15.51 0.05
C GLN A 49 0.57 14.62 0.52
N HIS A 50 -0.11 15.05 1.58
CA HIS A 50 -1.33 14.42 2.07
C HIS A 50 -2.45 15.44 2.29
N GLN A 51 -3.69 14.95 2.34
CA GLN A 51 -4.89 15.73 2.60
C GLN A 51 -5.91 14.87 3.33
N TYR A 52 -6.62 15.43 4.29
CA TYR A 52 -7.57 14.69 5.12
C TYR A 52 -8.90 15.40 5.25
N GLN A 53 -9.97 14.66 5.50
CA GLN A 53 -11.23 15.25 5.93
C GLN A 53 -11.06 15.90 7.31
N THR A 54 -11.68 17.05 7.53
CA THR A 54 -11.63 17.78 8.82
C THR A 54 -12.65 17.25 9.84
N ALA A 55 -13.66 16.52 9.37
CA ALA A 55 -14.61 15.75 10.16
C ALA A 55 -15.10 14.55 9.30
N PRO A 56 -15.63 13.46 9.89
CA PRO A 56 -16.18 12.36 9.11
C PRO A 56 -17.25 12.85 8.14
N SER A 57 -17.07 12.55 6.84
CA SER A 57 -17.95 13.06 5.77
C SER A 57 -18.05 14.60 5.69
N GLY A 58 -17.05 15.31 6.21
CA GLY A 58 -16.94 16.77 6.16
C GLY A 58 -16.10 17.26 4.97
N GLY A 59 -15.72 18.55 5.02
CA GLY A 59 -14.80 19.14 4.06
C GLY A 59 -13.36 18.68 4.22
N TRP A 60 -12.53 18.95 3.23
CA TRP A 60 -11.12 18.60 3.19
C TRP A 60 -10.22 19.69 3.78
N SER A 61 -9.07 19.30 4.32
CA SER A 61 -7.96 20.20 4.67
C SER A 61 -7.34 20.82 3.41
N GLY A 62 -6.36 21.70 3.59
CA GLY A 62 -5.40 21.98 2.52
C GLY A 62 -4.48 20.77 2.29
N TRP A 63 -3.82 20.73 1.13
CA TRP A 63 -2.70 19.80 0.91
C TRP A 63 -1.51 20.23 1.75
N GLU A 64 -0.94 19.29 2.50
CA GLU A 64 0.18 19.53 3.40
C GLU A 64 1.39 18.70 2.97
N ASP A 65 2.59 19.22 3.20
CA ASP A 65 3.83 18.49 2.96
C ASP A 65 3.88 17.23 3.83
N PHE A 66 4.12 16.10 3.20
CA PHE A 66 4.22 14.82 3.87
C PHE A 66 5.59 14.17 3.69
N GLY A 67 6.47 14.74 2.86
CA GLY A 67 7.84 14.28 2.66
C GLY A 67 8.36 14.56 1.26
N GLY A 68 9.58 14.08 1.01
CA GLY A 68 10.14 14.05 -0.34
C GLY A 68 9.37 13.10 -1.26
N GLY A 69 9.56 13.28 -2.57
CA GLY A 69 8.97 12.40 -3.57
C GLY A 69 9.48 10.95 -3.53
N GLY A 70 8.92 10.13 -4.40
CA GLY A 70 9.22 8.72 -4.52
C GLY A 70 8.56 8.10 -5.75
N LYS A 71 8.56 6.76 -5.76
CA LYS A 71 8.05 5.95 -6.87
C LYS A 71 6.63 5.48 -6.60
N ASP A 72 6.35 4.97 -5.41
CA ASP A 72 5.07 4.38 -5.05
C ASP A 72 4.73 4.55 -3.57
N VAL A 73 3.47 4.36 -3.22
CA VAL A 73 2.95 4.47 -1.85
C VAL A 73 1.93 3.35 -1.61
N THR A 74 1.90 2.82 -0.38
CA THR A 74 0.81 1.99 0.14
C THR A 74 0.51 2.40 1.58
N VAL A 75 -0.71 2.16 2.05
CA VAL A 75 -1.15 2.50 3.40
C VAL A 75 -1.99 1.37 3.98
N ASP A 76 -1.83 1.09 5.28
CA ASP A 76 -2.65 0.12 6.01
C ASP A 76 -2.81 0.55 7.47
N HIS A 77 -3.63 -0.18 8.22
CA HIS A 77 -3.82 0.01 9.65
C HIS A 77 -2.89 -0.89 10.45
N ASN A 78 -2.33 -0.33 11.51
CA ASN A 78 -1.89 -1.14 12.64
C ASN A 78 -3.10 -1.78 13.34
N ALA A 79 -2.88 -2.83 14.14
CA ALA A 79 -3.97 -3.50 14.87
C ALA A 79 -4.71 -2.56 15.85
N ASP A 80 -4.04 -1.51 16.32
CA ASP A 80 -4.63 -0.47 17.15
C ASP A 80 -5.45 0.58 16.36
N GLY A 81 -5.50 0.47 15.03
CA GLY A 81 -6.25 1.31 14.11
C GLY A 81 -5.49 2.54 13.60
N ARG A 82 -4.24 2.76 14.01
CA ARG A 82 -3.40 3.85 13.48
C ARG A 82 -3.01 3.56 12.03
N LEU A 83 -3.06 4.57 11.17
CA LEU A 83 -2.53 4.44 9.81
C LEU A 83 -1.01 4.35 9.82
N GLU A 84 -0.47 3.54 8.91
CA GLU A 84 0.94 3.47 8.60
C GLU A 84 1.13 3.44 7.09
N VAL A 85 1.98 4.34 6.61
CA VAL A 85 2.21 4.61 5.20
C VAL A 85 3.62 4.19 4.85
N PHE A 86 3.76 3.47 3.75
CA PHE A 86 5.03 3.06 3.16
C PHE A 86 5.22 3.77 1.83
N ALA A 87 6.43 4.25 1.57
CA ALA A 87 6.78 4.84 0.29
C ALA A 87 8.13 4.32 -0.20
N SER A 88 8.18 3.98 -1.48
CA SER A 88 9.40 3.56 -2.16
C SER A 88 10.04 4.76 -2.86
N GLY A 89 11.35 4.73 -2.98
CA GLY A 89 12.12 5.70 -3.75
C GLY A 89 13.47 5.17 -4.20
N PRO A 90 14.36 6.04 -4.70
CA PRO A 90 15.61 5.63 -5.33
C PRO A 90 16.60 4.91 -4.42
N VAL A 91 16.39 4.94 -3.09
CA VAL A 91 17.30 4.38 -2.10
C VAL A 91 16.66 3.31 -1.21
N GLY A 92 15.44 2.87 -1.54
CA GLY A 92 14.70 1.86 -0.77
C GLY A 92 13.32 2.35 -0.34
N ILE A 93 12.79 1.71 0.69
CA ILE A 93 11.44 1.88 1.21
C ILE A 93 11.50 2.47 2.61
N PHE A 94 10.66 3.47 2.85
CA PHE A 94 10.52 4.16 4.12
C PHE A 94 9.09 4.02 4.61
N HIS A 95 8.89 4.20 5.91
CA HIS A 95 7.57 4.21 6.51
C HIS A 95 7.38 5.39 7.46
N LYS A 96 6.11 5.76 7.67
CA LYS A 96 5.66 6.78 8.60
C LYS A 96 4.33 6.32 9.20
N TYR A 97 4.16 6.47 10.50
CA TYR A 97 2.97 5.99 11.20
C TYR A 97 2.32 7.09 12.03
N GLN A 98 1.01 7.00 12.20
CA GLN A 98 0.29 7.91 13.09
C GLN A 98 0.78 7.72 14.53
N THR A 99 1.03 8.82 15.25
CA THR A 99 1.32 8.84 16.69
C THR A 99 0.12 9.34 17.50
N SER A 100 -0.81 10.02 16.83
CA SER A 100 -2.12 10.42 17.33
C SER A 100 -3.11 10.48 16.15
N THR A 101 -4.36 10.87 16.38
CA THR A 101 -5.36 11.05 15.31
C THR A 101 -5.01 12.15 14.31
N THR A 102 -4.07 13.04 14.65
CA THR A 102 -3.70 14.20 13.83
C THR A 102 -2.18 14.41 13.78
N SER A 103 -1.39 13.42 14.15
CA SER A 103 0.08 13.55 14.20
C SER A 103 0.74 12.27 13.72
N TRP A 104 1.91 12.45 13.11
CA TRP A 104 2.68 11.39 12.46
C TRP A 104 4.10 11.34 13.00
N SER A 105 4.76 10.19 12.86
CA SER A 105 6.20 10.02 13.12
C SER A 105 7.06 10.77 12.08
N GLY A 106 8.38 10.71 12.23
CA GLY A 106 9.30 10.96 11.11
C GLY A 106 9.23 9.83 10.07
N TRP A 107 9.80 10.06 8.89
CA TRP A 107 10.06 8.96 7.95
C TRP A 107 11.24 8.13 8.45
N GLU A 108 11.06 6.82 8.51
CA GLU A 108 12.05 5.87 8.99
C GLU A 108 12.38 4.87 7.87
N PRO A 109 13.64 4.45 7.70
CA PRO A 109 14.00 3.48 6.67
C PRO A 109 13.55 2.06 7.08
N THR A 110 12.94 1.34 6.14
CA THR A 110 12.75 -0.11 6.26
C THR A 110 13.77 -0.91 5.45
N GLY A 111 14.54 -0.24 4.58
CA GLY A 111 15.43 -0.89 3.61
C GLY A 111 14.67 -1.33 2.37
N GLY A 112 14.91 -2.55 1.88
CA GLY A 112 14.13 -3.13 0.78
C GLY A 112 14.53 -2.64 -0.62
N PRO A 113 13.88 -3.15 -1.66
CA PRO A 113 14.21 -2.82 -3.04
C PRO A 113 13.87 -1.35 -3.36
N ALA A 114 14.83 -0.65 -3.96
CA ALA A 114 14.61 0.70 -4.49
C ALA A 114 13.63 0.69 -5.68
N ASP A 115 12.97 1.84 -5.89
CA ASP A 115 12.05 2.09 -7.00
C ASP A 115 10.98 1.01 -7.19
N ALA A 116 10.54 0.41 -6.08
CA ALA A 116 9.56 -0.68 -6.07
C ALA A 116 8.11 -0.16 -6.17
N GLN A 117 7.25 -0.99 -6.74
CA GLN A 117 5.81 -0.94 -6.52
C GLN A 117 5.49 -1.61 -5.19
N LEU A 118 4.51 -1.09 -4.48
CA LEU A 118 4.17 -1.51 -3.13
C LEU A 118 2.73 -1.98 -3.03
N SER A 119 2.52 -2.95 -2.15
CA SER A 119 1.20 -3.28 -1.64
C SER A 119 1.35 -3.76 -0.20
N SER A 120 0.44 -3.35 0.67
CA SER A 120 0.38 -3.79 2.06
C SER A 120 -0.94 -4.50 2.32
N GLU A 121 -0.91 -5.49 3.21
CA GLU A 121 -2.09 -6.17 3.71
C GLU A 121 -1.84 -6.65 5.13
N ARG A 122 -2.91 -6.81 5.91
CA ARG A 122 -2.82 -7.35 7.26
C ARG A 122 -2.95 -8.85 7.29
N THR A 123 -2.07 -9.50 8.04
CA THR A 123 -2.25 -10.89 8.41
C THR A 123 -3.44 -11.05 9.37
N PRO A 124 -4.07 -12.23 9.46
CA PRO A 124 -5.23 -12.46 10.34
C PRO A 124 -5.03 -12.08 11.82
N ASP A 125 -3.79 -12.12 12.30
CA ASP A 125 -3.43 -11.76 13.68
C ASP A 125 -3.18 -10.25 13.88
N GLY A 126 -3.37 -9.44 12.83
CA GLY A 126 -3.32 -7.98 12.88
C GLY A 126 -1.96 -7.36 12.65
N ARG A 127 -0.98 -8.12 12.17
CA ARG A 127 0.34 -7.59 11.77
C ARG A 127 0.27 -7.08 10.33
N VAL A 128 0.94 -5.98 10.06
CA VAL A 128 1.07 -5.46 8.69
C VAL A 128 2.21 -6.19 7.99
N GLU A 129 1.95 -6.59 6.74
CA GLU A 129 2.94 -7.14 5.81
C GLU A 129 2.97 -6.31 4.54
N VAL A 130 4.17 -5.94 4.09
CA VAL A 130 4.41 -5.10 2.92
C VAL A 130 5.15 -5.90 1.88
N PHE A 131 4.62 -5.90 0.67
CA PHE A 131 5.16 -6.54 -0.51
C PHE A 131 5.70 -5.48 -1.45
N ALA A 132 6.88 -5.72 -1.99
CA ALA A 132 7.57 -4.80 -2.88
C ALA A 132 8.05 -5.52 -4.13
N ILE A 133 7.82 -4.95 -5.31
CA ILE A 133 8.31 -5.50 -6.57
C ILE A 133 8.92 -4.41 -7.46
N ASN A 134 10.06 -4.69 -8.07
CA ASN A 134 10.60 -3.89 -9.17
C ASN A 134 11.05 -4.82 -10.31
N GLY A 135 11.67 -4.28 -11.36
CA GLY A 135 12.04 -5.06 -12.54
C GLY A 135 12.98 -6.25 -12.28
N SER A 136 13.68 -6.31 -11.13
CA SER A 136 14.62 -7.39 -10.80
C SER A 136 14.22 -8.24 -9.59
N THR A 137 13.43 -7.69 -8.66
CA THR A 137 13.23 -8.29 -7.35
C THR A 137 11.77 -8.20 -6.91
N ALA A 138 11.24 -9.28 -6.33
CA ALA A 138 10.08 -9.24 -5.44
C ALA A 138 10.52 -9.60 -4.02
N ALA A 139 10.12 -8.81 -3.03
CA ALA A 139 10.48 -8.98 -1.64
C ALA A 139 9.29 -8.64 -0.72
N HIS A 140 9.36 -9.10 0.53
CA HIS A 140 8.36 -8.75 1.54
C HIS A 140 8.99 -8.53 2.91
N ILE A 141 8.30 -7.77 3.76
CA ILE A 141 8.66 -7.49 5.16
C ILE A 141 7.38 -7.46 5.99
N TRP A 142 7.45 -7.87 7.25
CA TRP A 142 6.31 -7.89 8.15
C TRP A 142 6.67 -7.42 9.56
N GLN A 143 5.67 -6.99 10.32
CA GLN A 143 5.84 -6.74 11.75
C GLN A 143 6.16 -8.04 12.49
N THR A 144 7.17 -8.03 13.37
CA THR A 144 7.60 -9.21 14.13
C THR A 144 6.62 -9.63 15.24
N GLY A 145 5.62 -8.81 15.49
CA GLY A 145 4.53 -8.98 16.43
C GLY A 145 3.50 -7.86 16.21
N VAL A 146 2.34 -7.95 16.83
CA VAL A 146 1.30 -6.92 16.69
C VAL A 146 1.82 -5.57 17.20
N ASN A 147 1.80 -4.55 16.33
CA ASN A 147 2.34 -3.21 16.60
C ASN A 147 3.83 -3.20 17.01
N ALA A 148 4.59 -4.22 16.59
CA ALA A 148 6.02 -4.33 16.85
C ALA A 148 6.85 -3.83 15.66
N PRO A 149 8.16 -3.61 15.82
CA PRO A 149 9.06 -3.31 14.71
C PRO A 149 9.00 -4.36 13.59
N TYR A 150 9.33 -3.92 12.38
CA TYR A 150 9.45 -4.77 11.20
C TYR A 150 10.70 -5.67 11.27
N GLY A 151 10.60 -6.83 10.61
CA GLY A 151 11.70 -7.79 10.48
C GLY A 151 12.77 -7.34 9.49
N GLN A 152 13.32 -8.30 8.74
CA GLN A 152 14.18 -8.00 7.59
C GLN A 152 13.40 -8.28 6.30
N TRP A 153 13.77 -7.60 5.22
CA TRP A 153 13.24 -7.92 3.90
C TRP A 153 13.70 -9.31 3.48
N GLU A 154 12.74 -10.15 3.09
CA GLU A 154 13.00 -11.48 2.55
C GLU A 154 12.68 -11.54 1.06
N THR A 155 13.43 -12.37 0.33
CA THR A 155 13.17 -12.60 -1.10
C THR A 155 11.83 -13.32 -1.24
N PHE A 156 10.92 -12.72 -1.99
CA PHE A 156 9.58 -13.24 -2.19
C PHE A 156 9.36 -13.79 -3.59
N GLY A 157 10.22 -13.43 -4.55
CA GLY A 157 10.20 -13.91 -5.93
C GLY A 157 11.20 -13.18 -6.80
N THR A 158 11.08 -13.36 -8.11
CA THR A 158 11.81 -12.58 -9.11
C THR A 158 11.06 -11.28 -9.43
N GLY A 159 11.71 -10.36 -10.14
CA GLY A 159 11.13 -9.06 -10.47
C GLY A 159 9.88 -9.10 -11.34
N GLY A 160 9.24 -7.95 -11.46
CA GLY A 160 8.00 -7.73 -12.20
C GLY A 160 7.66 -6.25 -12.34
N THR A 161 6.40 -5.96 -12.61
CA THR A 161 5.91 -4.63 -12.96
C THR A 161 4.92 -4.03 -11.97
N GLU A 162 4.09 -4.83 -11.30
CA GLU A 162 3.09 -4.40 -10.30
C GLU A 162 2.86 -5.52 -9.28
N VAL A 163 2.46 -5.18 -8.05
CA VAL A 163 2.10 -6.12 -6.98
C VAL A 163 0.83 -5.68 -6.28
N VAL A 164 -0.05 -6.64 -5.95
CA VAL A 164 -1.24 -6.41 -5.13
C VAL A 164 -1.40 -7.57 -4.17
N ALA A 165 -1.51 -7.29 -2.87
CA ALA A 165 -1.89 -8.25 -1.85
C ALA A 165 -3.38 -8.10 -1.52
N ALA A 166 -4.05 -9.22 -1.25
CA ALA A 166 -5.43 -9.25 -0.81
C ALA A 166 -5.66 -10.41 0.15
N THR A 167 -6.62 -10.25 1.04
CA THR A 167 -7.03 -11.29 1.98
C THR A 167 -8.10 -12.21 1.39
N ASN A 168 -7.84 -13.52 1.40
CA ASN A 168 -8.81 -14.55 1.06
C ASN A 168 -9.92 -14.67 2.11
N ALA A 169 -11.04 -15.29 1.74
CA ALA A 169 -12.17 -15.49 2.66
C ALA A 169 -11.83 -16.32 3.91
N ASP A 170 -10.75 -17.10 3.87
CA ASP A 170 -10.23 -17.87 5.01
C ASP A 170 -9.17 -17.11 5.83
N GLY A 171 -8.96 -15.82 5.53
CA GLY A 171 -8.03 -14.92 6.21
C GLY A 171 -6.60 -14.96 5.66
N ARG A 172 -6.24 -15.91 4.79
CA ARG A 172 -4.87 -15.99 4.26
C ARG A 172 -4.61 -14.88 3.25
N ILE A 173 -3.42 -14.28 3.29
CA ILE A 173 -3.00 -13.33 2.26
C ILE A 173 -2.68 -14.10 0.96
N GLU A 174 -3.13 -13.54 -0.16
CA GLU A 174 -2.76 -13.91 -1.51
C GLU A 174 -2.24 -12.68 -2.25
N VAL A 175 -1.08 -12.85 -2.88
CA VAL A 175 -0.35 -11.78 -3.55
C VAL A 175 -0.34 -12.08 -5.04
N PHE A 176 -0.71 -11.09 -5.84
CA PHE A 176 -0.69 -11.10 -7.28
C PHE A 176 0.45 -10.22 -7.77
N GLY A 177 1.31 -10.75 -8.65
CA GLY A 177 2.40 -10.03 -9.28
C GLY A 177 2.24 -10.05 -10.79
N THR A 178 2.56 -8.94 -11.46
CA THR A 178 2.56 -8.89 -12.93
C THR A 178 3.99 -8.81 -13.47
N SER A 179 4.21 -9.32 -14.67
CA SER A 179 5.43 -9.13 -15.44
C SER A 179 5.11 -9.16 -16.94
N HIS A 180 6.14 -9.03 -17.77
CA HIS A 180 6.02 -9.22 -19.22
C HIS A 180 5.54 -10.63 -19.60
N ALA A 181 5.69 -11.63 -18.72
CA ALA A 181 5.24 -13.00 -18.97
C ALA A 181 3.76 -13.22 -18.60
N GLY A 182 3.17 -12.37 -17.77
CA GLY A 182 1.77 -12.46 -17.36
C GLY A 182 1.55 -12.14 -15.89
N VAL A 183 0.43 -12.62 -15.36
CA VAL A 183 0.03 -12.45 -13.96
C VAL A 183 0.27 -13.75 -13.20
N TYR A 184 0.93 -13.64 -12.05
CA TYR A 184 1.23 -14.73 -11.16
C TYR A 184 0.61 -14.45 -9.79
N HIS A 185 0.39 -15.50 -9.01
CA HIS A 185 -0.06 -15.39 -7.64
C HIS A 185 0.69 -16.33 -6.70
N LYS A 186 0.75 -15.95 -5.42
CA LYS A 186 1.36 -16.71 -4.34
C LYS A 186 0.52 -16.49 -3.09
N TRP A 187 0.16 -17.57 -2.40
CA TRP A 187 -0.73 -17.50 -1.23
C TRP A 187 -0.08 -18.09 0.01
N GLN A 188 -0.45 -17.56 1.17
CA GLN A 188 -0.03 -18.14 2.44
C GLN A 188 -0.55 -19.58 2.54
N THR A 189 0.26 -20.53 2.97
CA THR A 189 -0.14 -21.92 3.27
C THR A 189 -0.17 -22.20 4.77
N GLY A 190 0.32 -21.25 5.56
CA GLY A 190 0.37 -21.23 7.01
C GLY A 190 0.77 -19.83 7.48
N PHE A 191 1.02 -19.67 8.77
CA PHE A 191 1.29 -18.35 9.36
C PHE A 191 2.51 -17.63 8.78
N ALA A 192 3.55 -18.38 8.42
CA ALA A 192 4.80 -17.87 7.86
C ALA A 192 5.27 -18.67 6.64
N SER A 193 4.39 -19.48 6.05
CA SER A 193 4.70 -20.31 4.89
C SER A 193 3.83 -19.91 3.71
N TRP A 194 4.39 -20.05 2.51
CA TRP A 194 3.76 -19.62 1.27
C TRP A 194 3.81 -20.75 0.23
N SER A 195 2.89 -20.76 -0.72
CA SER A 195 2.98 -21.57 -1.94
C SER A 195 4.18 -21.13 -2.79
N ASP A 196 4.53 -21.88 -3.83
CA ASP A 196 5.32 -21.30 -4.93
C ASP A 196 4.48 -20.27 -5.70
N TRP A 197 5.14 -19.40 -6.47
CA TRP A 197 4.44 -18.57 -7.45
C TRP A 197 3.82 -19.47 -8.52
N ALA A 198 2.52 -19.33 -8.72
CA ALA A 198 1.78 -19.98 -9.77
C ALA A 198 1.23 -18.94 -10.75
N TRP A 199 0.89 -19.35 -11.96
CA TRP A 199 0.35 -18.45 -12.97
C TRP A 199 -1.18 -18.37 -12.86
N VAL A 200 -1.72 -17.17 -13.05
CA VAL A 200 -3.17 -16.90 -12.98
C VAL A 200 -3.81 -17.21 -14.34
N ASN A 201 -3.80 -18.47 -14.78
CA ASN A 201 -4.68 -18.97 -15.86
C ASN A 201 -4.71 -20.52 -15.93
N ASN A 202 -5.87 -21.02 -16.36
CA ASN A 202 -6.29 -22.36 -16.74
C ASN A 202 -5.87 -22.87 -18.15
N THR A 203 -4.90 -22.29 -18.89
CA THR A 203 -4.35 -22.86 -20.15
C THR A 203 -2.83 -22.71 -20.31
N ALA A 204 -2.10 -23.83 -20.41
CA ALA A 204 -0.63 -23.90 -20.43
C ALA A 204 0.13 -23.05 -21.48
N GLY A 205 1.29 -22.51 -21.08
CA GLY A 205 2.36 -21.91 -21.92
C GLY A 205 3.70 -21.92 -21.15
N PRO A 206 4.88 -21.88 -21.82
CA PRO A 206 6.08 -22.62 -21.41
C PRO A 206 6.88 -22.02 -20.23
N ALA A 207 7.81 -22.85 -19.75
CA ALA A 207 8.60 -22.72 -18.53
C ALA A 207 9.36 -21.40 -18.38
N LEU A 208 9.52 -21.00 -17.11
CA LEU A 208 10.52 -20.03 -16.68
C LEU A 208 11.88 -20.74 -16.71
N ASP A 209 12.79 -20.25 -17.55
CA ASP A 209 14.24 -20.44 -17.41
C ASP A 209 14.79 -19.38 -16.44
#